data_AF-A0ABD4W1J7-F1
#
_entry.id   AF-A0ABD4W1J7-F1
#
_cell.length_a   1.000
_cell.length_b   1.000
_cell.length_c   1.000
_cell.angle_alpha   90.00
_cell.angle_beta   90.00
_cell.angle_gamma   90.00
#
_symmetry.space_group_name_H-M   'P 1'
#
loop_
_entity.id
_entity.type
_entity.pdbx_description
1 polymer ?
#
loop_
_entity_poly.entity_id
_entity_poly.type
_entity_poly.pdbx_seq_one_letter_code
_entity_poly.pdbx_strand_id
1 'polypeptide(L)' 'MAKDGQIAPYSYVTISFGISIIPFVDDDHVLLLKEYRYPVGSWQYNSPAAALMREKSPVRQPEESCWKKRAMRPAS' A
#
# COMPACT_ATOMS: atom_id res chain seq x y z
N MET A 1 5.87 15.22 25.37
CA MET A 1 6.64 16.40 25.79
C MET A 1 7.33 16.94 24.56
N ALA A 2 7.05 18.16 24.15
CA ALA A 2 7.89 18.83 23.16
C ALA A 2 9.32 18.97 23.76
N LYS A 3 10.35 19.08 22.91
CA LYS A 3 11.76 19.11 23.35
C LYS A 3 12.08 20.27 24.32
N ASP A 4 11.22 21.28 24.38
CA ASP A 4 11.30 22.48 25.21
C ASP A 4 10.56 22.35 26.56
N GLY A 5 10.01 21.18 26.88
CA GLY A 5 9.26 20.95 28.12
C GLY A 5 7.81 21.47 28.09
N GLN A 6 7.35 22.02 26.96
CA GLN A 6 5.94 22.41 26.82
C GLN A 6 5.04 21.18 26.56
N ILE A 7 3.88 21.20 27.20
CA ILE A 7 2.80 20.23 26.95
C ILE A 7 1.89 20.84 25.89
N ALA A 8 1.91 20.24 24.70
CA ALA A 8 1.02 20.58 23.60
C ALA A 8 0.05 19.41 23.33
N PRO A 9 -1.20 19.69 22.92
CA PRO A 9 -2.11 18.64 22.49
C PRO A 9 -1.55 17.94 21.25
N TYR A 10 -1.55 16.62 21.25
CA TYR A 10 -1.16 15.77 20.12
C TYR A 10 -2.31 14.82 19.80
N SER A 11 -2.69 14.77 18.52
CA SER A 11 -3.71 13.85 18.02
C SER A 11 -3.10 12.95 16.96
N TYR A 12 -3.50 11.68 16.96
CA TYR A 12 -3.05 10.68 16.02
C TYR A 12 -4.20 9.78 15.59
N VAL A 13 -4.03 9.12 14.46
CA VAL A 13 -4.93 8.07 14.00
C VAL A 13 -4.11 6.80 13.86
N THR A 14 -4.60 5.70 14.44
CA THR A 14 -3.99 4.39 14.26
C THR A 14 -4.52 3.77 12.98
N ILE A 15 -3.62 3.43 12.07
CA ILE A 15 -3.93 2.71 10.83
C ILE A 15 -3.18 1.39 10.86
N SER A 16 -3.83 0.30 10.43
CA SER A 16 -3.18 -1.00 10.30
C SER A 16 -1.97 -0.93 9.37
N PHE A 17 -0.95 -1.73 9.66
CA PHE A 17 0.21 -1.86 8.78
C PHE A 17 -0.20 -2.38 7.41
N GLY A 18 0.48 -1.90 6.38
CA GLY A 18 0.37 -2.39 5.02
C GLY A 18 1.74 -2.77 4.48
N ILE A 19 1.74 -3.68 3.51
CA ILE A 19 2.94 -4.01 2.74
C ILE A 19 2.74 -3.49 1.32
N SER A 20 3.82 -2.94 0.76
CA SER A 20 3.92 -2.63 -0.65
C SER A 20 5.00 -3.51 -1.29
N ILE A 21 4.72 -4.01 -2.49
CA ILE A 21 5.66 -4.79 -3.29
C ILE A 21 6.09 -3.93 -4.48
N ILE A 22 7.38 -4.01 -4.83
CA ILE A 22 7.90 -3.48 -6.09
C ILE A 22 8.16 -4.67 -7.02
N PRO A 23 7.20 -5.03 -7.89
CA PRO A 23 7.34 -6.17 -8.78
C PRO A 23 8.10 -5.78 -10.05
N PHE A 24 9.30 -6.32 -10.20
CA PHE A 24 10.05 -6.28 -11.46
C PHE A 24 9.42 -7.22 -12.48
N VAL A 25 9.22 -6.74 -13.70
CA VAL A 25 8.73 -7.56 -14.83
C VAL A 25 9.89 -8.03 -15.70
N ASP A 26 10.93 -7.19 -15.77
CA ASP A 26 12.24 -7.42 -16.38
C ASP A 26 13.26 -6.52 -15.64
N ASP A 27 14.46 -6.37 -16.21
CA ASP A 27 15.57 -5.64 -15.58
C ASP A 27 15.32 -4.13 -15.42
N ASP A 28 14.45 -3.54 -16.24
CA ASP A 28 14.23 -2.08 -16.31
C ASP A 28 12.80 -1.65 -15.97
N HIS A 29 11.85 -2.58 -15.88
CA HIS A 29 10.43 -2.27 -15.71
C HIS A 29 9.83 -2.81 -14.41
N VAL A 30 9.05 -1.96 -13.76
CA VAL A 30 8.22 -2.32 -12.60
C VAL A 30 6.74 -2.19 -12.92
N LEU A 31 5.93 -3.07 -12.33
CA LEU A 31 4.49 -3.03 -12.50
C LEU A 31 3.81 -2.15 -11.44
N LEU A 32 3.04 -1.17 -11.92
CA LEU A 32 2.21 -0.29 -11.09
C LEU A 32 0.73 -0.52 -11.36
N LEU A 33 -0.10 -0.13 -10.39
CA LEU A 33 -1.55 -0.13 -10.47
C LEU A 33 -2.06 1.29 -10.60
N LYS A 34 -3.00 1.51 -11.52
CA LYS A 34 -3.77 2.75 -11.57
C LYS A 34 -4.98 2.62 -10.67
N GLU A 35 -4.94 3.25 -9.50
CA GLU A 35 -6.01 3.17 -8.49
C GLU A 35 -6.58 4.57 -8.22
N TYR A 36 -7.91 4.68 -8.19
CA TYR A 36 -8.56 5.90 -7.72
C TYR A 36 -8.47 5.98 -6.20
N ARG A 37 -7.93 7.08 -5.68
CA ARG A 37 -7.78 7.30 -4.24
C ARG A 37 -8.81 8.33 -3.79
N TYR A 38 -9.91 7.84 -3.22
CA TYR A 38 -11.01 8.68 -2.73
C TYR A 38 -10.57 9.86 -1.84
N PRO A 39 -9.65 9.69 -0.85
CA PRO A 39 -9.20 10.82 -0.02
C PRO A 39 -8.47 11.93 -0.79
N VAL A 40 -7.91 11.63 -1.96
CA VAL A 40 -7.20 12.59 -2.82
C VAL A 40 -8.08 13.06 -3.99
N GLY A 41 -9.13 12.32 -4.32
CA GLY A 41 -10.06 12.66 -5.39
C GLY A 41 -9.55 12.39 -6.81
N SER A 42 -8.43 11.67 -6.97
CA SER A 42 -7.78 11.48 -8.28
C SER A 42 -7.22 10.06 -8.47
N TRP A 43 -6.92 9.72 -9.73
CA TRP A 43 -6.24 8.49 -10.11
C TRP A 43 -4.74 8.60 -9.88
N GLN A 44 -4.15 7.60 -9.24
CA GLN A 44 -2.71 7.54 -8.97
C GLN A 44 -2.11 6.21 -9.41
N TYR A 45 -0.85 6.24 -9.82
CA TYR A 45 -0.06 5.04 -10.03
C TYR A 45 0.63 4.64 -8.74
N ASN A 46 0.28 3.48 -8.21
CA ASN A 46 0.81 2.97 -6.95
C ASN A 46 1.38 1.58 -7.13
N SER A 47 2.41 1.27 -6.37
CA SER A 47 2.89 -0.10 -6.19
C SER A 47 1.76 -0.99 -5.63
N PRO A 48 1.66 -2.27 -6.05
CA PRO A 48 0.75 -3.21 -5.43
C PRO A 48 0.95 -3.26 -3.92
N ALA A 49 -0.14 -3.06 -3.19
CA ALA A 49 -0.12 -3.05 -1.74
C ALA A 49 -1.32 -3.81 -1.16
N ALA A 50 -1.12 -4.35 0.03
CA ALA A 50 -2.12 -5.05 0.81
C ALA A 50 -2.03 -4.64 2.28
N ALA A 51 -3.20 -4.47 2.93
CA ALA A 51 -3.26 -4.33 4.37
C ALA A 51 -2.91 -5.66 5.03
N LEU A 52 -2.07 -5.62 6.06
CA LEU A 52 -1.75 -6.80 6.86
C LEU A 52 -2.91 -7.13 7.79
N MET A 53 -3.51 -8.29 7.56
CA MET A 53 -4.44 -8.87 8.53
C MET A 53 -3.65 -9.68 9.56
N ARG A 54 -3.93 -9.47 10.85
CA ARG A 54 -3.18 -10.01 12.02
C ARG A 54 -2.96 -11.53 11.99
N GLU A 55 -3.81 -12.26 11.28
CA GLU A 55 -3.85 -13.73 11.32
C GLU A 55 -3.13 -14.44 10.16
N LYS A 56 -2.61 -13.72 9.14
CA LYS A 56 -1.89 -14.38 8.04
C LYS A 56 -0.46 -13.91 7.90
N SER A 57 0.39 -14.77 7.32
CA SER A 57 1.80 -14.49 7.06
C SER A 57 1.99 -13.17 6.29
N PRO A 58 2.92 -12.30 6.74
CA PRO A 58 3.17 -11.02 6.09
C PRO A 58 3.78 -11.17 4.69
N VAL A 59 4.33 -12.33 4.31
CA VAL A 59 4.89 -12.54 2.96
C VAL A 59 3.81 -13.01 1.97
N ARG A 60 2.90 -13.88 2.41
CA ARG A 60 1.92 -14.53 1.55
C ARG A 60 0.77 -13.60 1.13
N GLN A 61 0.31 -12.75 2.04
CA GLN A 61 -0.78 -11.79 1.77
C GLN A 61 -0.49 -10.81 0.62
N PRO A 62 0.66 -10.12 0.60
CA PRO A 62 0.93 -9.14 -0.44
C PRO A 62 1.21 -9.82 -1.79
N GLU A 63 1.83 -11.01 -1.80
CA GLU A 63 2.03 -11.80 -3.03
C GLU A 63 0.69 -12.20 -3.67
N GLU A 64 -0.22 -12.81 -2.90
CA GLU A 64 -1.56 -13.17 -3.37
C GLU A 64 -2.35 -11.94 -3.88
N SER A 65 -2.25 -10.81 -3.17
CA SER A 65 -2.87 -9.55 -3.58
C SER A 65 -2.28 -9.03 -4.89
N CYS A 66 -0.95 -9.08 -5.06
CA CYS A 66 -0.26 -8.66 -6.27
C CYS A 66 -0.73 -9.49 -7.48
N TRP A 67 -0.74 -10.82 -7.35
CA TRP A 67 -1.22 -11.72 -8.41
C TRP A 67 -2.70 -11.51 -8.73
N LYS A 68 -3.54 -11.37 -7.71
CA LYS A 68 -4.99 -11.14 -7.90
C LYS A 68 -5.25 -9.82 -8.64
N LYS A 69 -4.56 -8.73 -8.25
CA LYS A 69 -4.71 -7.42 -8.90
C LYS A 69 -4.14 -7.40 -10.31
N ARG A 70 -3.08 -8.17 -10.58
CA ARG A 70 -2.56 -8.38 -11.94
C ARG A 70 -3.58 -9.10 -12.84
N ALA A 71 -4.25 -10.13 -12.32
CA ALA A 71 -5.21 -10.96 -13.06
C ALA A 71 -6.55 -10.26 -13.36
N MET A 72 -6.90 -9.21 -12.60
CA MET A 72 -8.12 -8.42 -12.84
C MET A 72 -7.96 -7.37 -13.96
N ARG A 73 -6.84 -7.35 -14.69
CA ARG A 73 -6.72 -6.49 -15.88
C ARG A 73 -7.57 -7.08 -17.01
N PRO A 74 -8.46 -6.30 -17.65
CA PRO A 74 -9.09 -6.73 -18.89
C PRO A 74 -7.99 -6.99 -19.93
N ALA A 75 -8.14 -8.07 -20.72
CA ALA A 75 -7.30 -8.30 -21.88
C ALA A 75 -7.49 -7.11 -22.84
N SER A 76 -6.40 -6.39 -23.09
CA SER A 76 -6.31 -5.36 -24.13
C SER A 76 -6.23 -6.01 -25.50
#